data_AF-M1AWS7-F1
#
_entry.id   AF-M1AWS7-F1
#
_cell.length_a   1.000
_cell.length_b   1.000
_cell.length_c   1.000
_cell.angle_alpha   90.00
_cell.angle_beta   90.00
_cell.angle_gamma   90.00
#
_symmetry.space_group_name_H-M   'P 1'
#
loop_
_entity.id
_entity.type
_entity.pdbx_description
1 polymer ?
#
loop_
_entity_poly.entity_id
_entity_poly.type
_entity_poly.pdbx_seq_one_letter_code
_entity_poly.pdbx_strand_id
1 'polypeptide(L)' 'MTVVWNPWEKKSKAIADLGDEEYKHMLCVDGAAIEKPISLKPGEEWTGRLELSVTPTS' A
#
# COMPACT_ATOMS: atom_id res chain seq x y z
N MET A 1 11.08 0.03 -0.55
CA MET A 1 10.45 -0.11 -1.88
C MET A 1 9.01 0.36 -1.76
N THR A 2 8.40 0.81 -2.87
CA THR A 2 7.02 1.26 -2.88
C THR A 2 6.19 0.35 -3.75
N VAL A 3 5.08 -0.15 -3.24
CA VAL A 3 4.05 -0.80 -4.06
C VAL A 3 3.02 0.27 -4.42
N VAL A 4 2.69 0.34 -5.71
CA VAL A 4 1.64 1.22 -6.24
C VAL A 4 0.57 0.32 -6.82
N TRP A 5 -0.66 0.42 -6.30
CA TRP A 5 -1.71 -0.49 -6.70
C TRP A 5 -3.08 0.17 -6.79
N ASN A 6 -3.83 -0.24 -7.81
CA ASN A 6 -5.24 0.07 -8.00
C ASN A 6 -5.95 -1.20 -8.52
N PRO A 7 -7.13 -1.57 -7.98
CA PRO A 7 -7.83 -2.80 -8.38
C PRO A 7 -8.36 -2.74 -9.82
N TRP A 8 -8.63 -1.54 -10.33
CA TRP A 8 -9.35 -1.31 -11.57
C TRP A 8 -10.73 -1.97 -11.61
N GLU A 9 -11.46 -1.76 -12.70
CA GLU A 9 -12.88 -2.11 -12.81
C GLU A 9 -13.20 -3.56 -12.42
N LYS A 10 -12.51 -4.54 -13.03
CA LYS A 10 -12.85 -5.96 -12.85
C LYS A 10 -12.66 -6.41 -11.40
N LYS A 11 -11.59 -5.95 -10.74
CA LYS A 11 -11.29 -6.38 -9.37
C LYS A 11 -12.09 -5.57 -8.35
N SER A 12 -12.43 -4.31 -8.64
CA SER A 12 -13.30 -3.48 -7.78
C SER A 12 -14.64 -4.17 -7.54
N LYS A 13 -15.31 -4.62 -8.61
CA LYS A 13 -16.61 -5.34 -8.57
C LYS A 13 -16.58 -6.66 -7.78
N ALA A 14 -15.40 -7.18 -7.47
CA ALA A 14 -15.22 -8.44 -6.74
C ALA A 14 -14.83 -8.24 -5.26
N ILE A 15 -14.56 -7.00 -4.84
CA ILE A 15 -14.21 -6.66 -3.47
C ILE A 15 -15.49 -6.18 -2.78
N ALA A 16 -16.02 -7.01 -1.86
CA ALA A 16 -17.38 -6.83 -1.33
C ALA A 16 -17.60 -5.52 -0.55
N ASP A 17 -16.52 -4.91 -0.06
CA ASP A 17 -16.50 -3.67 0.71
C ASP A 17 -15.96 -2.46 -0.08
N LEU A 18 -15.80 -2.58 -1.40
CA LEU A 18 -15.37 -1.50 -2.29
C LEU A 18 -16.44 -1.27 -3.37
N GLY A 19 -16.90 -0.03 -3.52
CA GLY A 19 -17.86 0.32 -4.56
C GLY A 19 -17.31 0.10 -5.98
N ASP A 20 -18.18 -0.23 -6.93
CA ASP A 20 -17.82 -0.55 -8.32
C ASP A 20 -16.91 0.50 -8.97
N GLU A 21 -17.10 1.77 -8.62
CA GLU A 21 -16.41 2.93 -9.21
C GLU A 21 -15.43 3.63 -8.24
N GLU A 22 -15.33 3.19 -7.00
CA GLU A 22 -14.49 3.84 -5.98
C GLU A 22 -12.99 3.75 -6.31
N TYR A 23 -12.58 2.74 -7.09
CA TYR A 23 -11.22 2.61 -7.60
C TYR A 23 -10.74 3.87 -8.35
N LYS A 24 -11.64 4.69 -8.92
CA LYS A 24 -11.30 5.93 -9.61
C LYS A 24 -10.81 7.04 -8.68
N HIS A 25 -11.12 6.94 -7.39
CA HIS A 25 -10.85 7.97 -6.40
C HIS A 25 -9.81 7.52 -5.35
N MET A 26 -9.14 6.40 -5.58
CA MET A 26 -8.13 5.86 -4.67
C MET A 26 -6.88 5.36 -5.39
N LEU A 27 -5.79 5.30 -4.65
CA LEU A 27 -4.53 4.65 -5.02
C LEU A 27 -3.86 4.14 -3.75
N CYS A 28 -3.42 2.88 -3.76
CA CYS A 28 -2.57 2.36 -2.69
C CYS A 28 -1.12 2.75 -2.96
N VAL A 29 -0.46 3.31 -1.95
CA VAL A 29 0.96 3.66 -1.96
C VAL A 29 1.58 3.11 -0.67
N ASP A 30 2.17 1.93 -0.78
CA ASP A 30 2.57 1.15 0.40
C ASP A 30 4.10 1.09 0.53
N GLY A 31 4.59 1.38 1.74
CA GLY A 31 5.98 1.13 2.11
C GLY A 31 6.20 -0.38 2.27
N ALA A 32 7.08 -0.95 1.44
CA ALA A 32 7.26 -2.39 1.35
C ALA A 32 8.73 -2.84 1.42
N ALA A 33 8.92 -4.04 2.00
CA ALA A 33 10.16 -4.80 2.02
C ALA A 33 9.89 -6.24 1.55
N ILE A 34 9.52 -6.41 0.28
CA ILE A 34 9.03 -7.69 -0.27
C ILE A 34 9.94 -8.32 -1.35
N GLU A 35 10.85 -7.56 -1.97
CA GLU A 35 11.78 -8.10 -2.98
C GLU A 35 12.85 -9.03 -2.38
N LYS A 36 13.36 -8.66 -1.20
CA LYS A 36 14.36 -9.44 -0.47
C LYS A 36 13.81 -9.72 0.93
N PRO A 37 13.59 -11.00 1.30
CA PRO A 37 13.13 -11.35 2.64
C PRO A 37 14.10 -10.86 3.71
N ILE A 38 13.56 -10.25 4.76
CA ILE A 38 14.35 -9.90 5.95
C ILE A 38 14.41 -11.13 6.84
N SER A 39 15.62 -11.62 7.09
CA SER A 39 15.87 -12.72 8.02
C SER A 39 16.47 -12.16 9.30
N LEU A 40 15.88 -12.49 10.46
CA LEU A 40 16.35 -12.06 11.77
C LEU A 40 16.85 -13.27 12.57
N LYS A 41 18.00 -13.11 13.22
CA LYS A 41 18.54 -14.04 14.21
C LYS A 41 17.95 -13.75 15.60
N PRO A 42 18.13 -14.66 16.59
CA PRO A 42 17.71 -14.39 17.96
C PRO A 42 18.30 -13.08 18.49
N GLY A 43 17.43 -12.20 18.99
CA GLY A 43 17.81 -10.89 19.52
C GLY A 43 17.94 -9.77 18.49
N GLU A 44 17.75 -10.03 17.19
CA GLU A 44 17.69 -9.00 16.17
C GLU A 44 16.26 -8.46 15.99
N GLU A 45 16.16 -7.20 15.56
CA GLU A 45 14.91 -6.51 15.29
C GLU A 45 14.90 -5.90 13.89
N TRP A 46 13.71 -5.77 13.32
CA TRP A 46 13.50 -5.00 12.11
C TRP A 46 12.35 -4.02 12.31
N THR A 47 12.55 -2.79 11.82
CA THR A 47 11.57 -1.72 11.87
C THR A 47 11.35 -1.15 10.49
N GLY A 48 10.08 -1.02 10.11
CA GLY A 48 9.64 -0.26 8.94
C GLY A 48 8.88 0.99 9.36
N ARG A 49 9.01 2.08 8.60
CA ARG A 49 8.24 3.31 8.79
C ARG A 49 7.76 3.84 7.44
N LEU A 50 6.47 4.13 7.36
CA LEU A 50 5.87 4.92 6.29
C LEU A 50 5.33 6.20 6.94
N GLU A 51 5.68 7.35 6.37
CA GLU A 51 5.18 8.65 6.81
C GLU A 51 4.44 9.31 5.65
N LEU A 52 3.22 9.75 5.93
CA LEU A 52 2.38 10.46 4.98
C LEU A 52 2.13 11.87 5.53
N SER A 53 2.34 12.88 4.69
CA SER A 53 2.03 14.26 5.02
C SER A 53 1.23 14.90 3.88
N VAL A 54 0.34 15.81 4.24
CA VAL A 54 -0.46 16.59 3.29
C VAL A 54 0.07 18.01 3.34
N THR A 55 0.59 18.49 2.21
CA THR A 55 0.95 19.91 2.06
C THR A 55 -0.19 20.61 1.33
N PRO A 56 -0.80 21.66 1.91
CA PRO A 56 -1.81 22.44 1.22
C PRO A 56 -1.24 23.03 -0.07
N THR A 57 -1.98 22.91 -1.17
CA THR A 57 -1.71 23.68 -2.37
C THR A 57 -2.36 25.06 -2.22
N SER A 58 -1.58 26.12 -2.49
CA SER A 58 -2.04 27.52 -2.49
C SER A 58 -3.09 27.81 -3.55
#